data_AF-R8VU07-F1
#
_entry.id   AF-R8VU07-F1
#
_cell.length_a   1.000
_cell.length_b   1.000
_cell.length_c   1.000
_cell.angle_alpha   90.00
_cell.angle_beta   90.00
_cell.angle_gamma   90.00
#
_symmetry.space_group_name_H-M   'P 1'
#
loop_
_entity.id
_entity.type
_entity.pdbx_description
1 polymer ?
#
loop_
_entity_poly.entity_id
_entity_poly.type
_entity_poly.pdbx_seq_one_letter_code
_entity_poly.pdbx_strand_id
1 'polypeptide(L)'
;MLFTELKKIQDNDIEQTLAEKLEARGIDPSILQQELGGTEVTVEQLISEVVEGLIAQAADANRESFRARQRKGFEQAQAAGKSVGRPSRKSPESFRQVQQMYETHEISGTQAAALLGVARGTFYRWLKEAQEGAPQSP
;
A
#
# COMPACT_ATOMS: atom_id res chain seq x y z
N MET A 1 6.36 -0.83 8.02
CA MET A 1 5.62 -2.13 7.90
C MET A 1 6.61 -3.24 8.21
N LEU A 2 6.20 -4.38 8.78
CA LEU A 2 7.17 -5.39 9.25
C LEU A 2 8.12 -5.86 8.12
N PHE A 3 7.59 -6.13 6.93
CA PHE A 3 8.43 -6.45 5.75
C PHE A 3 9.42 -5.34 5.34
N THR A 4 9.18 -4.08 5.71
CA THR A 4 10.12 -2.97 5.49
C THR A 4 11.22 -2.98 6.54
N GLU A 5 10.89 -3.28 7.79
CA GLU A 5 11.88 -3.37 8.88
C GLU A 5 12.80 -4.57 8.69
N LEU A 6 12.25 -5.73 8.26
CA LEU A 6 13.04 -6.93 7.97
C LEU A 6 14.11 -6.68 6.90
N LYS A 7 13.84 -5.84 5.90
CA LYS A 7 14.79 -5.52 4.83
C LYS A 7 15.88 -4.52 5.23
N LYS A 8 15.81 -3.93 6.43
CA LYS A 8 16.85 -3.02 6.93
C LYS A 8 17.99 -3.76 7.61
N ILE A 9 17.78 -5.02 8.01
CA ILE A 9 18.83 -5.86 8.57
C ILE A 9 19.83 -6.15 7.47
N GLN A 10 21.07 -5.74 7.68
CA GLN A 10 22.20 -5.95 6.77
C GLN A 10 23.10 -7.07 7.25
N ASP A 11 23.98 -7.55 6.38
CA ASP A 11 24.95 -8.62 6.66
C ASP A 11 25.82 -8.26 7.87
N ASN A 12 26.23 -6.99 8.00
CA ASN A 12 26.96 -6.49 9.16
C ASN A 12 26.18 -6.63 10.48
N ASP A 13 24.85 -6.49 10.47
CA ASP A 13 24.03 -6.67 11.67
C ASP A 13 24.01 -8.15 12.08
N ILE A 14 24.00 -9.05 11.10
CA ILE A 14 24.03 -10.50 11.31
C ILE A 14 25.40 -10.90 11.88
N GLU A 15 26.49 -10.45 11.24
CA GLU A 15 27.86 -10.72 11.67
C GLU A 15 28.11 -10.23 13.10
N GLN A 16 27.75 -8.97 13.40
CA GLN A 16 27.90 -8.41 14.75
C GLN A 16 27.11 -9.22 15.77
N THR A 17 25.87 -9.59 15.46
CA THR A 17 25.03 -10.39 16.35
C THR A 17 25.60 -11.79 16.60
N LEU A 18 26.23 -12.40 15.59
CA LEU A 18 26.89 -13.70 15.72
C LEU A 18 28.12 -13.60 16.60
N ALA A 19 28.99 -12.61 16.38
CA ALA A 19 30.19 -12.39 17.19
C ALA A 19 29.83 -12.18 18.66
N GLU A 20 28.90 -11.26 18.96
CA GLU A 20 28.43 -11.00 20.33
C GLU A 20 27.89 -12.28 21.01
N LYS A 21 27.17 -13.13 20.27
CA LYS A 21 26.62 -14.39 20.80
C LYS A 21 27.66 -15.49 21.01
N LEU A 22 28.78 -15.46 20.29
CA LEU A 22 29.88 -16.40 20.48
C LEU A 22 30.72 -16.00 21.69
N GLU A 23 31.05 -14.71 21.80
CA GLU A 23 31.79 -14.16 22.96
C GLU A 23 31.02 -14.39 24.27
N ALA A 24 29.70 -14.15 24.27
CA ALA A 24 28.86 -14.39 25.44
C ALA A 24 28.85 -15.86 25.91
N ARG A 25 29.25 -16.80 25.03
CA ARG A 25 29.39 -18.23 25.35
C ARG A 25 30.83 -18.65 25.60
N GLY A 26 31.78 -17.73 25.57
CA GLY A 26 33.22 -18.01 25.70
C GLY A 26 33.80 -18.74 24.48
N ILE A 27 33.16 -18.62 23.31
CA ILE A 27 33.63 -19.18 22.06
C ILE A 27 34.36 -18.08 21.30
N ASP A 28 35.56 -18.38 20.81
CA ASP A 28 36.35 -17.45 20.00
C ASP A 28 35.62 -17.15 18.66
N PRO A 29 35.32 -15.87 18.35
CA PRO A 29 34.70 -15.47 17.09
C PRO A 29 35.49 -15.87 15.84
N SER A 30 36.79 -16.17 15.96
CA SER A 30 37.62 -16.64 14.84
C SER A 30 37.05 -17.89 14.12
N ILE A 31 36.20 -18.68 14.81
CA ILE A 31 35.48 -19.81 14.22
C ILE A 31 34.59 -19.41 13.03
N LEU A 32 34.12 -18.17 12.99
CA LEU A 32 33.32 -17.65 11.88
C LEU A 32 34.11 -17.61 10.57
N GLN A 33 35.42 -17.38 10.65
CA GLN A 33 36.33 -17.34 9.50
C GLN A 33 36.84 -18.73 9.09
N GLN A 34 36.42 -19.80 9.77
CA GLN A 34 36.84 -21.14 9.43
C GLN A 34 36.19 -21.60 8.13
N GLU A 35 37.01 -22.10 7.19
CA GLU A 35 36.55 -22.74 5.96
C GLU A 35 35.89 -24.09 6.25
N LEU A 36 34.77 -24.34 5.57
CA LEU A 36 34.02 -25.58 5.72
C LEU A 36 34.52 -26.64 4.74
N GLY A 37 35.14 -27.71 5.26
CA GLY A 37 35.38 -28.93 4.49
C GLY A 37 36.26 -28.77 3.24
N GLY A 38 37.19 -27.82 3.23
CA GLY A 38 38.05 -27.53 2.08
C GLY A 38 37.37 -26.73 0.96
N THR A 39 36.24 -26.09 1.24
CA THR A 39 35.62 -25.10 0.37
C THR A 39 36.13 -23.69 0.70
N GLU A 40 36.03 -22.76 -0.24
CA GLU A 40 36.33 -21.33 -0.01
C GLU A 40 35.22 -20.61 0.80
N VAL A 41 34.24 -21.35 1.33
CA VAL A 41 33.11 -20.79 2.08
C VAL A 41 33.39 -20.86 3.57
N THR A 42 33.29 -19.71 4.23
CA THR A 42 33.44 -19.63 5.69
C THR A 42 32.13 -19.97 6.41
N VAL A 43 32.23 -20.33 7.69
CA VAL A 43 31.05 -20.51 8.57
C VAL A 43 30.18 -19.25 8.58
N GLU A 44 30.79 -18.06 8.62
CA GLU A 44 30.10 -16.79 8.56
C GLU A 44 29.26 -16.65 7.28
N GLN A 45 29.88 -16.82 6.12
CA GLN A 45 29.23 -16.64 4.82
C GLN A 45 28.01 -17.55 4.69
N LEU A 46 28.13 -18.82 5.09
CA LEU A 46 27.02 -19.76 5.05
C LEU A 46 25.88 -19.35 5.99
N ILE A 47 26.20 -18.92 7.21
CA ILE A 47 25.17 -18.49 8.17
C ILE A 47 24.48 -17.22 7.66
N SER A 48 25.23 -16.24 7.18
CA SER A 48 24.69 -15.00 6.63
C SER A 48 23.76 -15.29 5.45
N GLU A 49 24.19 -16.11 4.48
CA GLU A 49 23.36 -16.48 3.33
C GLU A 49 22.04 -17.15 3.75
N VAL A 50 22.10 -18.07 4.71
CA VAL A 50 20.91 -18.76 5.24
C VAL A 50 19.98 -17.77 5.94
N VAL A 51 20.51 -16.90 6.80
CA VAL A 51 19.73 -15.92 7.56
C VAL A 51 19.10 -14.88 6.63
N GLU A 52 19.85 -14.36 5.66
CA GLU A 52 19.35 -13.47 4.61
C GLU A 52 18.19 -14.10 3.85
N GLY A 53 18.35 -15.37 3.43
CA GLY A 53 17.30 -16.12 2.76
C GLY A 53 16.02 -16.25 3.60
N LEU A 54 16.16 -16.54 4.90
CA LEU A 54 15.03 -16.61 5.82
C LEU A 54 14.36 -15.25 6.05
N ILE A 55 15.14 -14.18 6.18
CA ILE A 55 14.62 -12.81 6.31
C ILE A 55 13.82 -12.43 5.07
N ALA A 56 14.34 -12.73 3.87
CA ALA A 56 13.66 -12.48 2.61
C ALA A 56 12.32 -13.22 2.53
N GLN A 57 12.32 -14.52 2.83
CA GLN A 57 11.09 -15.34 2.86
C GLN A 57 10.07 -14.79 3.86
N ALA A 58 10.51 -14.41 5.07
CA ALA A 58 9.64 -13.83 6.08
C ALA A 58 9.05 -12.47 5.65
N ALA A 59 9.86 -11.63 4.98
CA ALA A 59 9.41 -10.34 4.46
C ALA A 59 8.34 -10.51 3.37
N ASP A 60 8.52 -11.45 2.45
CA ASP A 60 7.56 -11.73 1.38
C ASP A 60 6.25 -12.30 1.93
N ALA A 61 6.33 -13.28 2.82
CA ALA A 61 5.15 -13.84 3.50
C ALA A 61 4.37 -12.76 4.26
N ASN A 62 5.08 -11.86 4.95
CA ASN A 62 4.44 -10.75 5.67
C ASN A 62 3.74 -9.76 4.71
N ARG A 63 4.37 -9.47 3.57
CA ARG A 63 3.81 -8.57 2.55
C ARG A 63 2.52 -9.13 1.94
N GLU A 64 2.49 -10.42 1.64
CA GLU A 64 1.29 -11.10 1.15
C GLU A 64 0.17 -11.08 2.18
N SER A 65 0.50 -11.41 3.43
CA SER A 65 -0.43 -11.38 4.56
C SER A 65 -1.01 -9.97 4.78
N PHE A 66 -0.18 -8.93 4.67
CA PHE A 66 -0.62 -7.54 4.75
C PHE A 66 -1.58 -7.17 3.62
N ARG A 67 -1.27 -7.52 2.37
CA ARG A 67 -2.17 -7.30 1.22
C ARG A 67 -3.51 -8.01 1.39
N ALA A 68 -3.49 -9.25 1.88
CA ALA A 68 -4.71 -10.01 2.14
C ALA A 68 -5.59 -9.33 3.20
N ARG A 69 -5.00 -8.85 4.30
CA ARG A 69 -5.73 -8.07 5.31
C ARG A 69 -6.27 -6.75 4.76
N GLN A 70 -5.49 -6.06 3.94
CA GLN A 70 -5.90 -4.80 3.33
C GLN A 70 -7.13 -5.00 2.41
N ARG A 71 -7.14 -6.06 1.59
CA ARG A 71 -8.31 -6.42 0.75
C ARG A 71 -9.56 -6.68 1.61
N LYS A 72 -9.44 -7.50 2.65
CA LYS A 72 -10.55 -7.75 3.58
C LYS A 72 -11.05 -6.47 4.23
N GLY A 73 -10.15 -5.57 4.62
CA GLY A 73 -10.52 -4.27 5.19
C GLY A 73 -11.26 -3.38 4.19
N PHE A 74 -10.86 -3.39 2.92
CA PHE A 74 -11.57 -2.68 1.85
C PHE A 74 -12.98 -3.25 1.62
N GLU A 75 -13.10 -4.57 1.51
CA GLU A 75 -14.40 -5.26 1.34
C GLU A 75 -15.35 -4.94 2.50
N GLN A 76 -14.87 -4.99 3.73
CA GLN A 76 -15.66 -4.63 4.91
C GLN A 76 -16.07 -3.15 4.92
N ALA A 77 -15.18 -2.24 4.55
CA ALA A 77 -15.51 -0.82 4.46
C ALA A 77 -16.56 -0.54 3.38
N GLN A 78 -16.44 -1.20 2.22
CA GLN A 78 -17.40 -1.11 1.13
C GLN A 78 -18.77 -1.67 1.53
N ALA A 79 -18.81 -2.83 2.20
CA ALA A 79 -20.04 -3.41 2.72
C ALA A 79 -20.72 -2.53 3.79
N ALA A 80 -19.93 -1.82 4.59
CA ALA A 80 -20.42 -0.84 5.56
C ALA A 80 -20.82 0.52 4.94
N GLY A 81 -20.79 0.65 3.61
CA GLY A 81 -21.17 1.88 2.91
C GLY A 81 -20.16 3.04 3.07
N LYS A 82 -18.96 2.77 3.58
CA LYS A 82 -17.92 3.82 3.73
C LYS A 82 -17.33 4.12 2.36
N SER A 83 -17.20 5.41 2.03
CA SER A 83 -16.56 5.84 0.79
C SER A 83 -15.08 5.41 0.79
N VAL A 84 -14.74 4.48 -0.09
CA VAL A 84 -13.37 4.04 -0.30
C VAL A 84 -12.72 4.93 -1.36
N GLY A 85 -11.56 5.52 -1.07
CA GLY A 85 -10.78 6.32 -2.02
C GLY A 85 -10.83 7.83 -1.75
N ARG A 86 -10.51 8.63 -2.77
CA ARG A 86 -10.45 10.10 -2.63
C ARG A 86 -11.86 10.66 -2.42
N PRO A 87 -12.10 11.45 -1.36
CA PRO A 87 -13.40 12.05 -1.13
C PRO A 87 -13.80 12.94 -2.32
N SER A 88 -15.06 12.82 -2.75
CA SER A 88 -15.60 13.67 -3.81
C SER A 88 -15.70 15.11 -3.31
N ARG A 89 -15.28 16.07 -4.15
CA ARG A 89 -15.52 17.50 -3.93
C ARG A 89 -16.95 17.93 -4.27
N LYS A 90 -17.80 17.00 -4.73
CA LYS A 90 -19.18 17.26 -5.15
C LYS A 90 -20.00 17.71 -3.94
N SER A 91 -20.27 19.02 -3.84
CA SER A 91 -21.31 19.55 -2.98
C SER A 91 -22.68 19.19 -3.58
N PRO A 92 -23.53 18.40 -2.91
CA PRO A 92 -24.80 17.95 -3.47
C PRO A 92 -25.79 19.08 -3.76
N GLU A 93 -25.73 20.16 -2.97
CA GLU A 93 -26.61 21.32 -3.08
C GLU A 93 -26.21 22.21 -4.27
N SER A 94 -24.94 22.62 -4.31
CA SER A 94 -24.41 23.45 -5.40
C SER A 94 -24.50 22.74 -6.75
N PHE A 95 -24.25 21.42 -6.76
CA PHE A 95 -24.38 20.63 -7.99
C PHE A 95 -25.82 20.58 -8.51
N ARG A 96 -26.82 20.38 -7.63
CA ARG A 96 -28.24 20.35 -8.04
C ARG A 96 -28.68 21.66 -8.68
N GLN A 97 -28.31 22.79 -8.06
CA GLN A 97 -28.66 24.11 -8.59
C GLN A 97 -28.07 24.32 -9.99
N VAL A 98 -26.78 24.02 -10.16
CA VAL A 98 -26.08 24.18 -11.45
C VAL A 98 -26.57 23.17 -12.49
N GLN A 99 -26.92 21.95 -12.09
CA GLN A 99 -27.53 20.94 -12.95
C GLN A 99 -28.86 21.44 -13.52
N GLN A 100 -29.74 21.99 -12.67
CA GLN A 100 -31.03 22.50 -13.10
C GLN A 100 -30.88 23.62 -14.14
N MET A 101 -29.99 24.59 -13.89
CA MET A 101 -29.70 25.68 -14.85
C MET A 101 -29.15 25.16 -16.18
N TYR A 102 -28.36 24.08 -16.15
CA TYR A 102 -27.86 23.44 -17.36
C TYR A 102 -28.98 22.71 -18.13
N GLU A 103 -29.86 21.99 -17.43
CA GLU A 103 -30.99 21.25 -18.02
C GLU A 103 -32.05 22.18 -18.61
N THR A 104 -32.28 23.34 -18.01
CA THR A 104 -33.14 24.41 -18.56
C THR A 104 -32.47 25.20 -19.70
N HIS A 105 -31.24 24.84 -20.08
CA HIS A 105 -30.45 25.50 -21.11
C HIS A 105 -30.13 26.98 -20.81
N GLU A 106 -30.20 27.39 -19.53
CA GLU A 106 -29.83 28.74 -19.09
C GLU A 106 -28.31 28.98 -19.14
N ILE A 107 -27.53 27.91 -18.94
CA ILE A 107 -26.06 27.96 -18.98
C ILE A 107 -25.49 26.82 -19.83
N SER A 108 -24.31 27.07 -20.43
CA SER A 108 -23.54 26.03 -21.12
C SER A 108 -22.82 25.11 -20.13
N GLY A 109 -22.46 23.90 -20.57
CA GLY A 109 -21.68 22.96 -19.75
C GLY A 109 -20.31 23.50 -19.31
N THR A 110 -19.73 24.43 -20.08
CA THR A 110 -18.49 25.13 -19.69
C THR A 110 -18.73 26.11 -18.55
N GLN A 111 -19.83 26.87 -18.59
CA GLN A 111 -20.22 27.79 -17.52
C GLN A 111 -20.62 27.05 -16.25
N ALA A 112 -21.36 25.94 -16.39
CA ALA A 112 -21.72 25.06 -15.27
C ALA A 112 -20.48 24.53 -14.53
N ALA A 113 -19.47 24.07 -15.27
CA ALA A 113 -18.21 23.62 -14.68
C ALA A 113 -17.45 24.75 -13.97
N ALA A 114 -17.46 25.96 -14.53
CA ALA A 114 -16.84 27.14 -13.93
C ALA A 114 -17.53 27.55 -12.62
N LEU A 115 -18.88 27.55 -12.57
CA LEU A 115 -19.66 27.84 -11.36
C LEU A 115 -19.36 26.86 -10.23
N LEU A 116 -19.08 25.60 -10.56
CA LEU A 116 -18.72 24.55 -9.61
C LEU A 116 -17.24 24.50 -9.27
N GLY A 117 -16.39 25.31 -9.91
CA GLY A 117 -14.94 25.31 -9.70
C GLY A 117 -14.27 23.99 -10.12
N VAL A 118 -14.82 23.29 -11.10
CA VAL A 118 -14.31 21.99 -11.58
C VAL A 118 -14.01 22.01 -13.07
N ALA A 119 -13.21 21.03 -13.53
CA ALA A 119 -12.98 20.83 -14.95
C ALA A 119 -14.28 20.41 -15.66
N ARG A 120 -14.45 20.81 -16.93
CA ARG A 120 -15.62 20.47 -17.76
C ARG A 120 -15.93 18.97 -17.78
N GLY A 121 -14.89 18.12 -17.87
CA GLY A 121 -15.07 16.67 -17.81
C GLY A 121 -15.60 16.15 -16.47
N THR A 122 -15.27 16.81 -15.36
CA THR A 122 -15.81 16.46 -14.03
C THR A 122 -17.30 16.78 -13.93
N PHE A 123 -17.73 17.91 -14.49
CA PHE A 123 -19.15 18.28 -14.55
C PHE A 123 -19.97 17.24 -15.33
N TYR A 124 -19.56 16.88 -16.56
CA TYR A 124 -20.28 15.87 -17.34
C TYR A 124 -20.29 14.48 -16.70
N ARG A 125 -19.19 14.09 -16.03
CA ARG A 125 -19.17 12.84 -15.27
C ARG A 125 -20.21 12.87 -14.15
N TRP A 126 -20.28 13.96 -13.39
CA TRP A 126 -21.28 14.13 -12.33
C TRP A 126 -22.72 14.16 -12.84
N LEU A 127 -22.95 14.71 -14.04
CA LEU A 127 -24.25 14.71 -14.72
C LEU A 127 -24.66 13.30 -15.10
N LYS A 128 -23.75 12.51 -15.69
CA LYS A 128 -23.98 11.11 -16.02
C LYS A 128 -24.29 10.27 -14.78
N GLU A 129 -23.52 10.43 -13.70
CA GLU A 129 -23.78 9.78 -12.41
C GLU A 129 -25.16 10.11 -11.85
N ALA A 130 -25.64 11.34 -12.01
CA ALA A 130 -26.97 11.76 -11.55
C ALA A 130 -28.10 11.14 -12.37
N GLN A 131 -27.88 10.90 -13.66
CA GLN A 131 -28.83 10.23 -14.55
C GLN A 131 -28.86 8.71 -14.30
N GLU A 132 -27.71 8.09 -13.99
CA GLU A 132 -27.60 6.66 -13.68
C GLU A 132 -28.09 6.30 -12.26
N GLY A 133 -28.10 7.25 -11.33
CA GLY A 133 -28.55 7.08 -9.95
C GLY A 133 -30.04 7.33 -9.70
N ALA A 134 -30.84 7.63 -10.73
CA ALA A 134 -32.29 7.76 -10.57
C ALA A 134 -32.91 6.37 -10.36
N PRO A 135 -33.72 6.14 -9.30
CA PRO A 135 -34.51 4.92 -9.22
C PRO A 135 -35.39 4.86 -10.47
N GLN A 136 -35.22 3.79 -11.25
CA GLN A 136 -36.17 3.44 -12.30
C GLN A 136 -37.51 3.21 -11.61
N SER A 137 -38.40 4.21 -11.68
CA SER A 137 -39.80 4.04 -11.31
C SER A 137 -40.48 3.13 -12.34
N PRO A 138 -41.45 2.30 -11.90
CA PRO A 138 -41.96 1.13 -12.61
C PRO A 138 -42.71 1.44 -13.92
#